data_AF-A0A524A9Z9-F1
#
_entry.id   AF-A0A524A9Z9-F1
#
_cell.length_a   1.000
_cell.length_b   1.000
_cell.length_c   1.000
_cell.angle_alpha   90.00
_cell.angle_beta   90.00
_cell.angle_gamma   90.00
#
_symmetry.space_group_name_H-M   'P 1'
#
loop_
_entity.id
_entity.type
_entity.pdbx_description
1 polymer ?
#
loop_
_entity_poly.entity_id
_entity_poly.type
_entity_poly.pdbx_seq_one_letter_code
_entity_poly.pdbx_strand_id
1 'polypeptide(L)'
;MRRNAQGQSGFWGIRMRGATVALLLGLLLLAGVAVPARAVITQEGPQELLLDPVAGRLYTYLAYDNRILAMDVVSGQLVSIITDVGIPGNRYEGTGIQTLALDEQAGRLFAINSVARGPEGQTWMLFAIDAAQGTVEQQIPLGVSLSPPRRQLFADPTHSKLYAVGE
;
A
#
# COMPACT_ATOMS: atom_id res chain seq x y z
N MET A 1 -29.37 48.44 -67.09
CA MET A 1 -28.85 49.30 -65.99
C MET A 1 -28.12 48.37 -65.02
N ARG A 2 -26.77 48.32 -65.02
CA ARG A 2 -25.83 48.97 -64.06
C ARG A 2 -26.23 48.77 -62.58
N ARG A 3 -25.40 48.36 -61.60
CA ARG A 3 -23.98 47.91 -61.47
C ARG A 3 -23.82 47.37 -60.01
N ASN A 4 -22.98 46.34 -59.85
CA ASN A 4 -21.94 46.05 -58.84
C ASN A 4 -21.97 46.66 -57.41
N ALA A 5 -21.70 45.81 -56.40
CA ALA A 5 -20.49 45.81 -55.53
C ALA A 5 -20.69 44.82 -54.34
N GLN A 6 -19.96 43.70 -54.30
CA GLN A 6 -18.74 43.46 -53.50
C GLN A 6 -18.95 43.29 -51.98
N GLY A 7 -18.54 42.12 -51.49
CA GLY A 7 -18.40 41.79 -50.07
C GLY A 7 -17.91 40.35 -49.88
N GLN A 8 -16.63 40.11 -50.22
CA GLN A 8 -15.89 38.86 -49.93
C GLN A 8 -15.67 38.67 -48.42
N SER A 9 -15.66 37.40 -47.99
CA SER A 9 -14.58 36.71 -47.25
C SER A 9 -15.03 35.93 -46.01
N GLY A 10 -14.36 34.79 -45.77
CA GLY A 10 -14.30 34.09 -44.48
C GLY A 10 -14.89 32.69 -44.47
N PHE A 11 -14.29 31.72 -45.17
CA PHE A 11 -13.38 30.72 -44.58
C PHE A 11 -13.93 29.96 -43.35
N TRP A 12 -14.25 28.68 -43.58
CA TRP A 12 -13.91 27.51 -42.75
C TRP A 12 -13.54 27.78 -41.28
N GLY A 13 -14.37 27.26 -40.36
CA GLY A 13 -13.96 27.11 -38.97
C GLY A 13 -14.94 26.27 -38.18
N ILE A 14 -14.57 25.34 -37.30
CA ILE A 14 -13.28 24.79 -36.91
C ILE A 14 -13.58 23.35 -36.47
N ARG A 15 -12.85 22.37 -37.01
CA ARG A 15 -12.74 21.03 -36.39
C ARG A 15 -12.07 21.25 -35.02
N MET A 16 -12.85 21.28 -33.94
CA MET A 16 -12.31 21.25 -32.58
C MET A 16 -11.80 19.83 -32.28
N ARG A 17 -10.60 19.51 -32.78
CA ARG A 17 -9.80 18.36 -32.36
C ARG A 17 -8.42 18.89 -31.97
N GLY A 18 -8.05 18.76 -30.70
CA GLY A 18 -6.66 18.93 -30.23
C GLY A 18 -6.44 20.03 -29.18
N ALA A 19 -6.88 21.27 -29.42
CA ALA A 19 -6.45 22.39 -28.58
C ALA A 19 -7.10 22.42 -27.18
N THR A 20 -8.39 22.10 -27.07
CA THR A 20 -9.13 22.22 -25.79
C THR A 20 -8.77 21.11 -24.79
N VAL A 21 -8.45 19.91 -25.27
CA VAL A 21 -8.00 18.78 -24.42
C VAL A 21 -6.54 19.00 -23.99
N ALA A 22 -5.69 19.53 -24.87
CA ALA A 22 -4.32 19.90 -24.53
C ALA A 22 -4.26 21.06 -23.52
N LEU A 23 -5.22 21.99 -23.54
CA LEU A 23 -5.29 23.07 -22.55
C LEU A 23 -5.72 22.56 -21.17
N LEU A 24 -6.63 21.58 -21.11
CA LEU A 24 -7.03 20.94 -19.85
C LEU A 24 -5.91 20.06 -19.25
N LEU A 25 -5.18 19.31 -20.09
CA LEU A 25 -3.99 18.56 -19.66
C LEU A 25 -2.81 19.47 -19.31
N GLY A 26 -2.64 20.59 -20.03
CA GLY A 26 -1.63 21.60 -19.75
C GLY A 26 -1.90 22.37 -18.45
N LEU A 27 -3.16 22.64 -18.11
CA LEU A 27 -3.55 23.23 -16.82
C LEU A 27 -3.41 22.26 -15.65
N LEU A 28 -3.63 20.95 -15.87
CA LEU A 28 -3.34 19.92 -14.87
C LEU A 28 -1.83 19.71 -14.62
N LEU A 29 -0.99 19.90 -15.66
CA LEU A 29 0.47 19.84 -15.53
C LEU A 29 1.10 21.12 -14.95
N LEU A 30 0.47 22.29 -15.15
CA LEU A 30 0.90 23.57 -14.57
C LEU A 30 0.40 23.78 -13.13
N ALA A 31 -0.67 23.08 -12.73
CA ALA A 31 -0.93 22.79 -11.34
C ALA A 31 0.03 21.69 -10.89
N GLY A 32 1.32 22.00 -10.85
CA GLY A 32 2.29 21.31 -10.01
C GLY A 32 1.85 21.45 -8.56
N VAL A 33 0.76 20.76 -8.20
CA VAL A 33 0.51 20.36 -6.83
C VAL A 33 1.62 19.36 -6.58
N ALA A 34 2.79 19.88 -6.24
CA ALA A 34 3.72 19.17 -5.40
C ALA A 34 2.88 18.80 -4.19
N VAL A 35 2.30 17.59 -4.21
CA VAL A 35 1.74 17.00 -3.02
C VAL A 35 2.91 17.03 -2.06
N PRO A 36 2.85 17.83 -0.97
CA PRO A 36 3.93 17.81 -0.02
C PRO A 36 3.96 16.39 0.51
N ALA A 37 4.91 15.60 0.03
CA ALA A 37 5.21 14.29 0.59
C ALA A 37 5.64 14.58 2.03
N ARG A 38 4.68 14.51 2.95
CA ARG A 38 4.98 14.53 4.37
C ARG A 38 5.68 13.22 4.64
N ALA A 39 7.01 13.27 4.61
CA ALA A 39 7.83 12.14 5.02
C ALA A 39 7.38 11.73 6.43
N VAL A 40 6.86 10.52 6.55
CA VAL A 40 6.64 9.92 7.86
C VAL A 40 8.04 9.61 8.39
N ILE A 41 8.54 10.45 9.29
CA ILE A 41 9.82 10.21 9.96
C ILE A 41 9.58 9.10 10.96
N THR A 42 9.90 7.88 10.57
CA THR A 42 9.95 6.72 11.46
C THR A 42 11.36 6.60 12.04
N GLN A 43 11.49 6.15 13.28
CA GLN A 43 12.82 5.87 13.87
C GLN A 43 13.55 4.73 13.14
N GLU A 44 12.81 3.93 12.39
CA GLU A 44 13.30 2.77 11.65
C GLU A 44 12.70 2.75 10.25
N GLY A 45 13.49 2.38 9.25
CA GLY A 45 13.05 2.34 7.86
C GLY A 45 11.98 1.27 7.60
N PRO A 46 11.07 1.50 6.64
CA PRO A 46 10.13 0.49 6.17
C PRO A 46 10.88 -0.74 5.66
N GLN A 47 10.43 -1.95 6.05
CA GLN A 47 11.10 -3.20 5.69
C GLN A 47 10.58 -3.82 4.40
N GLU A 48 9.26 -3.80 4.21
CA GLU A 48 8.56 -4.39 3.06
C GLU A 48 7.50 -3.43 2.55
N LEU A 49 7.23 -3.45 1.24
CA LEU A 49 6.19 -2.65 0.60
C LEU A 49 5.22 -3.58 -0.14
N LEU A 50 3.96 -3.57 0.25
CA LEU A 50 2.88 -4.27 -0.45
C LEU A 50 1.92 -3.27 -1.06
N LEU A 51 1.68 -3.40 -2.36
CA LEU A 51 0.72 -2.59 -3.10
C LEU A 51 -0.64 -3.26 -3.13
N ASP A 52 -1.67 -2.52 -2.75
CA ASP A 52 -3.08 -2.86 -2.93
C ASP A 52 -3.68 -1.98 -4.02
N PRO A 53 -3.71 -2.45 -5.28
CA PRO A 53 -4.24 -1.67 -6.38
C PRO A 53 -5.76 -1.53 -6.33
N VAL A 54 -6.46 -2.42 -5.60
CA VAL A 54 -7.92 -2.41 -5.50
C VAL A 54 -8.37 -1.31 -4.53
N ALA A 55 -7.73 -1.22 -3.36
CA ALA A 55 -8.01 -0.19 -2.37
C ALA A 55 -7.24 1.11 -2.58
N GLY A 56 -6.26 1.14 -3.49
CA GLY A 56 -5.39 2.28 -3.71
C GLY A 56 -4.43 2.54 -2.55
N ARG A 57 -3.94 1.48 -1.91
CA ARG A 57 -3.13 1.57 -0.67
C ARG A 57 -1.75 0.95 -0.84
N LEU A 58 -0.80 1.44 -0.06
CA LEU A 58 0.53 0.87 0.12
C LEU A 58 0.69 0.49 1.60
N TYR A 59 0.99 -0.77 1.87
CA TYR A 59 1.25 -1.27 3.21
C TYR A 59 2.74 -1.46 3.43
N THR A 60 3.21 -1.10 4.62
CA THR A 60 4.55 -1.40 5.10
C THR A 60 4.54 -1.67 6.59
N TYR A 61 5.54 -2.37 7.11
CA TYR A 61 5.67 -2.56 8.54
C TYR A 61 6.97 -1.99 9.08
N LEU A 62 6.92 -1.63 10.36
CA LEU A 62 8.08 -1.27 11.16
C LEU A 62 8.42 -2.47 12.03
N ALA A 63 9.56 -3.11 11.78
CA ALA A 63 9.93 -4.39 12.39
C ALA A 63 9.74 -4.39 13.90
N TYR A 64 10.20 -3.36 14.61
CA TYR A 64 10.24 -3.36 16.07
C TYR A 64 9.08 -2.59 16.74
N ASP A 65 8.15 -2.02 15.96
CA ASP A 65 7.00 -1.26 16.51
C ASP A 65 5.68 -2.05 16.44
N ASN A 66 5.68 -3.29 15.93
CA ASN A 66 4.50 -4.17 15.78
C ASN A 66 3.31 -3.46 15.11
N ARG A 67 3.63 -2.57 14.16
CA ARG A 67 2.67 -1.74 13.44
C ARG A 67 2.86 -1.91 11.95
N ILE A 68 1.72 -1.90 11.27
CA ILE A 68 1.66 -1.82 9.82
C ILE A 68 1.09 -0.45 9.47
N LEU A 69 1.78 0.28 8.62
CA LEU A 69 1.36 1.57 8.10
C LEU A 69 0.64 1.33 6.77
N ALA A 70 -0.54 1.91 6.61
CA ALA A 70 -1.25 1.97 5.35
C ALA A 70 -1.21 3.41 4.83
N MET A 71 -0.67 3.59 3.63
CA MET A 71 -0.57 4.88 2.97
C MET A 71 -1.44 4.89 1.72
N ASP A 72 -1.99 6.05 1.36
CA ASP A 72 -2.61 6.26 0.07
C ASP A 72 -1.52 6.19 -1.00
N VAL A 73 -1.69 5.33 -2.01
CA VAL A 73 -0.64 5.04 -2.98
C VAL A 73 -0.30 6.24 -3.86
N VAL A 74 -1.28 7.11 -4.13
CA VAL A 74 -1.13 8.24 -5.05
C VAL A 74 -0.46 9.42 -4.37
N SER A 75 -0.93 9.78 -3.19
CA SER A 75 -0.46 10.94 -2.43
C SER A 75 0.69 10.62 -1.47
N GLY A 76 0.91 9.34 -1.16
CA GLY A 76 1.86 8.87 -0.15
C GLY A 76 1.46 9.25 1.29
N GLN A 77 0.24 9.75 1.50
CA GLN A 77 -0.20 10.15 2.83
C GLN A 77 -0.55 8.92 3.67
N LEU A 78 -0.14 8.94 4.94
CA LEU A 78 -0.57 7.94 5.91
C LEU A 78 -2.09 8.00 6.09
N VAL A 79 -2.78 6.91 5.78
CA VAL A 79 -4.23 6.76 5.87
C VAL A 79 -4.60 6.12 7.21
N SER A 80 -3.88 5.06 7.59
CA SER A 80 -4.12 4.37 8.86
C SER A 80 -2.86 3.69 9.40
N ILE A 81 -2.91 3.39 10.70
CA ILE A 81 -1.93 2.57 11.39
C ILE A 81 -2.69 1.36 11.93
N ILE A 82 -2.30 0.17 11.49
CA ILE A 82 -2.81 -1.10 11.99
C ILE A 82 -1.91 -1.49 13.16
N THR A 83 -2.49 -1.49 14.35
CA THR A 83 -1.83 -1.82 15.61
C THR A 83 -2.13 -3.26 16.04
N ASP A 84 -1.52 -3.70 17.13
CA ASP A 84 -1.85 -4.97 17.82
C ASP A 84 -1.61 -6.23 16.98
N VAL A 85 -0.80 -6.12 15.93
CA VAL A 85 -0.23 -7.26 15.22
C VAL A 85 0.92 -7.79 16.06
N GLY A 86 0.60 -8.49 17.15
CA GLY A 86 1.57 -9.00 18.14
C GLY A 86 1.28 -8.52 19.57
N ILE A 87 2.25 -8.72 20.48
CA ILE A 87 2.10 -8.27 21.88
C ILE A 87 2.56 -6.81 22.01
N PRO A 88 1.70 -5.89 22.48
CA PRO A 88 2.07 -4.49 22.69
C PRO A 88 3.24 -4.34 23.66
N GLY A 89 4.22 -3.50 23.31
CA GLY A 89 5.36 -3.19 24.19
C GLY A 89 6.44 -4.27 24.28
N ASN A 90 6.29 -5.39 23.57
CA ASN A 90 7.29 -6.43 23.53
C ASN A 90 8.40 -6.08 22.51
N ARG A 91 9.41 -5.32 22.97
CA ARG A 91 10.53 -4.80 22.15
C ARG A 91 11.83 -5.53 22.46
N TYR A 92 11.87 -6.85 22.24
CA TYR A 92 13.14 -7.57 22.29
C TYR A 92 13.82 -7.56 20.91
N GLU A 93 15.15 -7.57 20.89
CA GLU A 93 15.87 -7.85 19.64
C GLU A 93 15.37 -9.17 19.03
N GLY A 94 14.87 -9.09 17.80
CA GLY A 94 14.33 -10.22 17.05
C GLY A 94 12.82 -10.46 17.20
N THR A 95 12.09 -9.75 18.07
CA THR A 95 10.61 -9.76 18.09
C THR A 95 10.07 -8.65 17.21
N GLY A 96 9.08 -8.95 16.36
CA GLY A 96 8.65 -8.02 15.33
C GLY A 96 8.03 -8.68 14.11
N ILE A 97 7.24 -7.90 13.36
CA ILE A 97 6.70 -8.34 12.08
C ILE A 97 7.89 -8.69 11.17
N GLN A 98 7.82 -9.85 10.51
CA GLN A 98 8.88 -10.35 9.63
C GLN A 98 8.54 -10.24 8.15
N THR A 99 7.26 -10.36 7.84
CA THR A 99 6.77 -10.34 6.47
C THR A 99 5.28 -10.11 6.46
N LEU A 100 4.82 -9.55 5.35
CA LEU A 100 3.43 -9.38 5.03
C LEU A 100 3.07 -10.16 3.76
N ALA A 101 1.79 -10.49 3.60
CA ALA A 101 1.20 -10.84 2.32
C ALA A 101 -0.20 -10.23 2.22
N LEU A 102 -0.64 -9.91 1.01
CA LEU A 102 -1.94 -9.29 0.77
C LEU A 102 -2.77 -10.15 -0.17
N ASP A 103 -4.00 -10.45 0.23
CA ASP A 103 -5.08 -10.87 -0.65
C ASP A 103 -5.94 -9.65 -0.96
N GLU A 104 -5.65 -8.98 -2.08
CA GLU A 104 -6.30 -7.73 -2.47
C GLU A 104 -7.77 -7.94 -2.88
N GLN A 105 -8.15 -9.15 -3.29
CA GLN A 105 -9.52 -9.47 -3.67
C GLN A 105 -10.40 -9.65 -2.44
N ALA A 106 -9.88 -10.31 -1.41
CA ALA A 106 -10.57 -10.47 -0.14
C ALA A 106 -10.42 -9.26 0.80
N GLY A 107 -9.52 -8.33 0.49
CA GLY A 107 -9.19 -7.20 1.37
C GLY A 107 -8.54 -7.66 2.68
N ARG A 108 -7.71 -8.70 2.61
CA ARG A 108 -7.12 -9.34 3.79
C ARG A 108 -5.60 -9.27 3.76
N LEU A 109 -5.02 -8.73 4.82
CA LEU A 109 -3.58 -8.69 5.04
C LEU A 109 -3.18 -9.84 5.97
N PHE A 110 -2.06 -10.48 5.66
CA PHE A 110 -1.44 -11.50 6.47
C PHE A 110 -0.11 -10.99 7.00
N ALA A 111 0.21 -11.26 8.25
CA ALA A 111 1.47 -10.89 8.85
C ALA A 111 2.04 -12.05 9.68
N ILE A 112 3.33 -12.33 9.56
CA ILE A 112 4.04 -13.17 10.53
C ILE A 112 4.74 -12.28 11.53
N ASN A 113 4.50 -12.54 12.81
CA ASN A 113 5.18 -11.86 13.91
C ASN A 113 5.59 -12.86 15.00
N SER A 114 6.72 -12.59 15.66
CA SER A 114 7.08 -13.19 16.92
C SER A 114 6.38 -12.49 18.08
N VAL A 115 5.60 -13.23 18.84
CA VAL A 115 4.78 -12.68 19.92
C VAL A 115 5.44 -12.80 21.29
N ALA A 116 6.33 -13.78 21.49
CA ALA A 116 6.97 -14.04 22.77
C ALA A 116 8.36 -14.65 22.58
N ARG A 117 9.26 -14.43 23.54
CA ARG A 117 10.58 -15.06 23.61
C ARG A 117 10.72 -15.80 24.93
N GLY A 118 11.02 -17.09 24.85
CA GLY A 118 11.33 -17.95 25.99
C GLY A 118 12.69 -18.65 25.81
N PRO A 119 13.11 -19.44 26.80
CA PRO A 119 14.35 -20.22 26.73
C PRO A 119 14.37 -21.22 25.57
N GLU A 120 13.20 -21.66 25.12
CA GLU A 120 13.03 -22.58 23.98
C GLU A 120 13.05 -21.85 22.61
N GLY A 121 13.00 -20.52 22.62
CA GLY A 121 13.02 -19.69 21.43
C GLY A 121 11.84 -18.73 21.32
N GLN A 122 11.58 -18.28 20.10
CA GLN A 122 10.54 -17.31 19.80
C GLN A 122 9.25 -18.01 19.37
N THR A 123 8.11 -17.57 19.91
CA THR A 123 6.78 -18.04 19.49
C THR A 123 6.33 -17.24 18.29
N TRP A 124 6.08 -17.91 17.18
CA TRP A 124 5.67 -17.30 15.92
C TRP A 124 4.17 -17.46 15.72
N MET A 125 3.53 -16.40 15.24
CA MET A 125 2.11 -16.38 14.90
C MET A 125 1.91 -15.77 13.52
N LEU A 126 0.95 -16.34 12.78
CA LEU A 126 0.36 -15.75 11.59
C LEU A 126 -0.92 -15.01 11.99
N PHE A 127 -1.00 -13.74 11.60
CA PHE A 127 -2.17 -12.90 11.80
C PHE A 127 -2.88 -12.73 10.47
N ALA A 128 -4.21 -12.93 10.47
CA ALA A 128 -5.07 -12.49 9.39
C ALA A 128 -5.78 -11.21 9.84
N ILE A 129 -5.73 -10.18 9.00
CA ILE A 129 -6.12 -8.81 9.33
C ILE A 129 -7.07 -8.32 8.24
N ASP A 130 -8.22 -7.77 8.61
CA ASP A 130 -9.05 -6.99 7.69
C ASP A 130 -8.27 -5.72 7.31
N ALA A 131 -7.88 -5.61 6.03
CA ALA A 131 -7.03 -4.52 5.58
C ALA A 131 -7.76 -3.17 5.52
N ALA A 132 -9.10 -3.19 5.41
CA ALA A 132 -9.92 -1.99 5.39
C ALA A 132 -10.03 -1.37 6.80
N GLN A 133 -10.30 -2.22 7.80
CA GLN A 133 -10.54 -1.84 9.18
C GLN A 133 -9.26 -1.81 10.04
N GLY A 134 -8.22 -2.55 9.63
CA GLY A 134 -7.01 -2.74 10.42
C GLY A 134 -7.24 -3.61 11.66
N THR A 135 -8.20 -4.52 11.62
CA THR A 135 -8.57 -5.37 12.76
C THR A 135 -8.03 -6.78 12.55
N VAL A 136 -7.44 -7.37 13.60
CA VAL A 136 -7.01 -8.77 13.58
C VAL A 136 -8.24 -9.66 13.65
N GLU A 137 -8.50 -10.42 12.59
CA GLU A 137 -9.62 -11.37 12.51
C GLU A 137 -9.22 -12.76 13.02
N GLN A 138 -7.97 -13.15 12.80
CA GLN A 138 -7.48 -14.47 13.20
C GLN A 138 -6.01 -14.43 13.62
N GLN A 139 -5.67 -15.31 14.56
CA GLN A 139 -4.30 -15.56 14.99
C GLN A 139 -4.05 -17.06 14.97
N ILE A 140 -3.02 -17.48 14.25
CA ILE A 140 -2.69 -18.89 14.01
C ILE A 140 -1.27 -19.14 14.52
N PRO A 141 -1.08 -19.97 15.55
CA PRO A 141 0.25 -20.34 16.04
C PRO A 141 1.03 -21.10 14.96
N LEU A 142 2.26 -20.69 14.71
CA LEU A 142 3.20 -21.35 13.79
C LEU A 142 4.23 -22.22 14.53
N GLY A 143 4.30 -22.10 15.85
CA GLY A 143 5.19 -22.87 16.73
C GLY A 143 6.29 -22.03 17.36
N VAL A 144 7.25 -22.71 17.99
CA VAL A 144 8.40 -22.09 18.67
C VAL A 144 9.68 -22.40 17.91
N SER A 145 10.50 -21.38 17.64
CA SER A 145 11.77 -21.53 16.94
C SER A 145 12.81 -20.52 17.43
N LEU A 146 14.06 -20.95 17.54
CA LEU A 146 15.21 -20.08 17.86
C LEU A 146 15.57 -19.13 16.72
N SER A 147 15.14 -19.43 15.49
CA SER A 147 15.38 -18.60 14.30
C SER A 147 14.09 -18.01 13.76
N PRO A 148 14.12 -16.79 13.20
CA PRO A 148 13.00 -16.27 12.44
C PRO A 148 12.64 -17.21 11.30
N PRO A 149 11.35 -17.38 10.99
CA PRO A 149 10.96 -17.98 9.72
C PRO A 149 11.50 -17.08 8.62
N ARG A 150 12.56 -17.52 7.94
CA ARG A 150 13.12 -16.88 6.74
C ARG A 150 12.22 -17.11 5.53
N ARG A 151 10.94 -16.86 5.68
CA ARG A 151 9.95 -17.20 4.68
C ARG A 151 9.24 -15.94 4.23
N GLN A 152 9.26 -15.70 2.93
CA GLN A 152 8.37 -14.72 2.33
C GLN A 152 6.98 -15.34 2.22
N LEU A 153 5.96 -14.58 2.60
CA LEU A 153 4.58 -14.98 2.40
C LEU A 153 4.08 -14.51 1.03
N PHE A 154 3.29 -15.37 0.40
CA PHE A 154 2.58 -15.03 -0.83
C PHE A 154 1.13 -15.46 -0.69
N ALA A 155 0.22 -14.51 -0.78
CA ALA A 155 -1.21 -14.81 -0.92
C ALA A 155 -1.52 -14.97 -2.41
N ASP A 156 -2.20 -16.05 -2.74
CA ASP A 156 -2.74 -16.33 -4.06
C ASP A 156 -4.26 -16.17 -3.97
N PRO A 157 -4.75 -14.96 -4.30
CA PRO A 157 -6.17 -14.65 -4.19
C PRO A 157 -7.01 -15.49 -5.16
N THR A 158 -6.42 -15.95 -6.27
CA THR A 158 -7.14 -16.74 -7.29
C THR A 158 -7.53 -18.12 -6.76
N HIS A 159 -6.69 -18.71 -5.90
CA HIS A 159 -6.90 -20.05 -5.37
C HIS A 159 -7.21 -20.07 -3.87
N SER A 160 -7.34 -18.91 -3.24
CA SER A 160 -7.52 -18.75 -1.78
C SER A 160 -6.44 -19.51 -0.99
N LYS A 161 -5.19 -19.39 -1.42
CA LYS A 161 -4.03 -20.07 -0.81
C LYS A 161 -3.03 -19.07 -0.26
N LEU A 162 -2.43 -19.42 0.87
CA LEU A 162 -1.28 -18.72 1.42
C LEU A 162 -0.08 -19.65 1.35
N TYR A 163 0.99 -19.19 0.69
CA TYR A 163 2.24 -19.91 0.56
C TYR A 163 3.31 -19.24 1.41
N ALA A 164 4.21 -20.07 1.95
CA ALA A 164 5.42 -19.61 2.60
C ALA A 164 6.61 -20.21 1.84
N VAL A 165 7.40 -19.36 1.19
CA VAL A 165 8.57 -19.79 0.41
C VAL A 165 9.80 -19.59 1.29
N GLY A 166 10.51 -20.68 1.58
CA GLY A 166 11.81 -20.62 2.26
C GLY A 166 12.95 -20.46 1.27
N GLU A 167 14.01 -19.78 1.69
CA GLU A 167 15.33 -19.86 1.04
C GLU A 167 15.95 -21.26 1.16
#